data_AF-A0A958UX18-F1
#
_entry.id   AF-A0A958UX18-F1
#
_cell.length_a   1.000
_cell.length_b   1.000
_cell.length_c   1.000
_cell.angle_alpha   90.00
_cell.angle_beta   90.00
_cell.angle_gamma   90.00
#
_symmetry.space_group_name_H-M   'P 1'
#
loop_
_entity.id
_entity.type
_entity.pdbx_description
1 polymer ?
#
loop_
_entity_poly.entity_id
_entity_poly.type
_entity_poly.pdbx_seq_one_letter_code
_entity_poly.pdbx_strand_id
1 'polypeptide(L)'
;NKLIGNYLKDTNRVIVITGPEKEGLKKATEAEVKSLLETVEKEDLKPYEDKEVAASLITGDLPKPGKVESSIANETIGTTTITLSNGATVTYKKTDFKNDEILFSAYSYGGTSLFSDEDFKATAYASSGLAEAGVNNFSKTDLDKILTGKIVSVRPSIGSYSEGFSGSASPKDLEELFQLTYLYFTALNKDQEAYNSFINKQKAFLGNIMANPQFYFQIELSKFLNEASPRFMGFPTPEDLDNSDYDLAYEKYQERFKDAGDFHFYFVGNIDENKLIEYATKYIGSLPSYNSNEKYVVTDFRPLSGSHEKVFEKGKDPKSSVRIIYQGNAEYDPKEALIMETIGEVLTIKLIEKLREEEGGVYGVGASGSIRKTPYGWYNMTISFPCGPENVEKLKAAALAQVETLINDGPTSEDLAKVKENLLLDRKEDLKDNRFWLNLLKDADYENENAGRVLNYDVRVSELTQEDLKKVAQKYLTKGHITAIHNPEP
;
A
#
# COMPACT_ATOMS: atom_id res chain seq x y z
N ASN A 1 31.45 -23.06 -21.40
CA ASN A 1 31.18 -21.81 -22.16
C ASN A 1 31.68 -21.74 -23.62
N LYS A 2 32.16 -22.82 -24.28
CA LYS A 2 32.57 -22.73 -25.71
C LYS A 2 31.46 -22.27 -26.69
N LEU A 3 30.20 -22.50 -26.35
CA LEU A 3 29.05 -22.08 -27.16
C LEU A 3 28.84 -20.55 -27.17
N ILE A 4 29.12 -19.83 -26.08
CA ILE A 4 28.91 -18.38 -26.00
C ILE A 4 29.77 -17.64 -27.03
N GLY A 5 31.02 -18.06 -27.24
CA GLY A 5 31.91 -17.48 -28.26
C GLY A 5 31.44 -17.70 -29.70
N ASN A 6 30.52 -18.65 -29.95
CA ASN A 6 29.89 -18.80 -31.26
C ASN A 6 28.67 -17.87 -31.44
N TYR A 7 28.07 -17.42 -30.34
CA TYR A 7 26.90 -16.53 -30.33
C TYR A 7 27.28 -15.04 -30.22
N LEU A 8 28.39 -14.69 -29.59
CA LEU A 8 28.86 -13.31 -29.46
C LEU A 8 30.05 -13.07 -30.40
N LYS A 9 29.84 -12.30 -31.46
CA LYS A 9 30.83 -11.90 -32.46
C LYS A 9 30.75 -10.38 -32.68
N ASP A 10 31.82 -9.77 -33.15
CA ASP A 10 31.81 -8.33 -33.46
C ASP A 10 30.89 -7.99 -34.63
N THR A 11 30.60 -9.00 -35.46
CA THR A 11 29.78 -8.88 -36.67
C THR A 11 28.28 -9.13 -36.45
N ASN A 12 27.85 -9.52 -35.24
CA ASN A 12 26.45 -9.83 -34.95
C ASN A 12 25.87 -9.04 -33.77
N ARG A 13 26.33 -7.79 -33.59
CA ARG A 13 25.89 -6.90 -32.52
C ARG A 13 24.93 -5.83 -33.05
N VAL A 14 23.76 -5.71 -32.41
CA VAL A 14 22.82 -4.59 -32.59
C VAL A 14 22.69 -3.89 -31.24
N ILE A 15 22.82 -2.56 -31.24
CA ILE A 15 22.69 -1.75 -30.03
C ILE A 15 21.40 -0.94 -30.16
N VAL A 16 20.48 -1.14 -29.21
CA VAL A 16 19.23 -0.40 -29.13
C VAL A 16 19.30 0.50 -27.91
N ILE A 17 19.12 1.80 -28.12
CA ILE A 17 19.07 2.80 -27.05
C ILE A 17 17.65 3.34 -27.01
N THR A 18 16.96 3.09 -25.91
CA THR A 18 15.62 3.63 -25.63
C THR A 18 15.73 4.68 -24.52
N GLY A 19 15.07 5.81 -24.72
CA GLY A 19 15.02 6.91 -23.76
C GLY A 19 13.85 7.85 -24.04
N PRO A 20 13.53 8.76 -23.11
CA PRO A 20 12.43 9.69 -23.28
C PRO A 20 12.69 10.70 -24.40
N GLU A 21 11.64 11.08 -25.13
CA GLU A 21 11.71 12.13 -26.15
C GLU A 21 11.52 13.51 -25.49
N LYS A 22 12.63 14.21 -25.23
CA LYS A 22 12.64 15.53 -24.59
C LYS A 22 13.62 16.50 -25.28
N GLU A 23 13.21 17.76 -25.42
CA GLU A 23 14.09 18.84 -25.90
C GLU A 23 15.28 19.06 -24.97
N GLY A 24 16.47 19.27 -25.54
CA GLY A 24 17.71 19.50 -24.80
C GLY A 24 18.35 18.25 -24.18
N LEU A 25 17.74 17.06 -24.34
CA LEU A 25 18.32 15.81 -23.84
C LEU A 25 19.48 15.37 -24.75
N LYS A 26 20.70 15.28 -24.19
CA LYS A 26 21.88 14.82 -24.94
C LYS A 26 21.67 13.35 -25.34
N LYS A 27 21.44 13.11 -26.62
CA LYS A 27 21.34 11.76 -27.18
C LYS A 27 22.75 11.16 -27.27
N ALA A 28 22.90 9.91 -26.85
CA ALA A 28 24.13 9.17 -27.08
C ALA A 28 24.38 9.09 -28.59
N THR A 29 25.57 9.52 -29.02
CA THR A 29 25.97 9.40 -30.43
C THR A 29 26.54 8.02 -30.70
N GLU A 30 26.46 7.58 -31.96
CA GLU A 30 27.08 6.32 -32.38
C GLU A 30 28.58 6.28 -32.05
N ALA A 31 29.28 7.41 -32.17
CA ALA A 31 30.70 7.53 -31.85
C ALA A 31 30.99 7.33 -30.35
N GLU A 32 30.20 7.95 -29.47
CA GLU A 32 30.32 7.79 -28.02
C GLU A 32 30.08 6.33 -27.60
N VAL A 33 29.06 5.69 -28.18
CA VAL A 33 28.73 4.29 -27.88
C VAL A 33 29.84 3.35 -28.36
N LYS A 34 30.37 3.55 -29.57
CA LYS A 34 31.49 2.76 -30.08
C LYS A 34 32.75 2.97 -29.25
N SER A 35 33.07 4.21 -28.90
CA SER A 35 34.23 4.52 -28.07
C SER A 35 34.14 3.89 -26.68
N LEU A 36 32.95 3.86 -26.07
CA LEU A 36 32.73 3.16 -24.80
C LEU A 36 32.98 1.66 -24.94
N LEU A 37 32.46 1.02 -26.00
CA LEU A 37 32.69 -0.40 -26.25
C LEU A 37 34.17 -0.73 -26.45
N GLU A 38 34.88 0.07 -27.24
CA GLU A 38 36.33 -0.08 -27.44
C GLU A 38 37.12 0.14 -26.14
N THR A 39 36.61 0.97 -25.23
CA THR A 39 37.23 1.21 -23.93
C THR A 39 37.06 -0.02 -23.03
N VAL A 40 35.83 -0.50 -22.87
CA VAL A 40 35.50 -1.67 -22.04
C VAL A 40 36.17 -2.94 -22.58
N GLU A 41 36.33 -3.07 -23.90
CA GLU A 41 37.03 -4.20 -24.52
C GLU A 41 38.53 -4.24 -24.18
N LYS A 42 39.12 -3.08 -23.88
CA LYS A 42 40.52 -2.93 -23.47
C LYS A 42 40.71 -2.92 -21.94
N GLU A 43 39.62 -2.86 -21.17
CA GLU A 43 39.69 -2.95 -19.73
C GLU A 43 40.04 -4.37 -19.28
N ASP A 44 40.92 -4.47 -18.28
CA ASP A 44 41.21 -5.74 -17.63
C ASP A 44 40.07 -6.09 -16.66
N LEU A 45 39.01 -6.69 -17.20
CA LEU A 45 37.85 -7.13 -16.44
C LEU A 45 38.15 -8.47 -15.78
N LYS A 46 38.10 -8.50 -14.44
CA LYS A 46 38.17 -9.75 -13.70
C LYS A 46 36.97 -10.65 -14.11
N PRO A 47 37.19 -11.96 -14.32
CA PRO A 47 36.09 -12.89 -14.57
C PRO A 47 35.01 -12.78 -13.50
N TYR A 48 33.75 -12.89 -13.91
CA TYR A 48 32.67 -13.03 -12.94
C TYR A 48 32.89 -14.29 -12.10
N GLU A 49 33.05 -14.10 -10.79
CA GLU A 49 33.11 -15.20 -9.83
C GLU A 49 31.68 -15.53 -9.40
N ASP A 50 31.19 -16.70 -9.80
CA ASP A 50 29.91 -17.21 -9.29
C ASP A 50 30.09 -17.60 -7.83
N LYS A 51 29.47 -16.84 -6.93
CA LYS A 51 29.49 -17.16 -5.51
C LYS A 51 28.58 -18.36 -5.29
N GLU A 52 29.09 -19.36 -4.57
CA GLU A 52 28.31 -20.51 -4.16
C GLU A 52 27.05 -20.02 -3.40
N VAL A 53 25.87 -20.48 -3.83
CA VAL A 53 24.60 -20.08 -3.22
C VAL A 53 24.60 -20.61 -1.79
N ALA A 54 24.50 -19.71 -0.81
CA ALA A 54 24.47 -20.11 0.59
C ALA A 54 23.30 -21.07 0.84
N ALA A 55 23.57 -22.16 1.55
CA ALA A 55 22.56 -23.16 1.87
C ALA A 55 21.47 -22.65 2.85
N SER A 56 21.71 -21.51 3.51
CA SER A 56 20.83 -20.89 4.50
C SER A 56 20.92 -19.36 4.40
N LEU A 57 19.80 -18.67 4.68
CA LEU A 57 19.75 -17.21 4.78
C LEU A 57 20.47 -16.69 6.03
N ILE A 58 20.48 -17.49 7.10
CA ILE A 58 21.23 -17.18 8.33
C ILE A 58 22.54 -17.97 8.28
N THR A 59 23.65 -17.22 8.17
CA THR A 59 25.01 -17.79 8.03
C THR A 59 25.81 -17.81 9.32
N GLY A 60 25.39 -17.02 10.33
CA GLY A 60 25.96 -17.02 11.67
C GLY A 60 25.30 -18.02 12.62
N ASP A 61 25.59 -17.86 13.91
CA ASP A 61 24.93 -18.65 14.95
C ASP A 61 23.42 -18.43 14.94
N LEU A 62 22.66 -19.53 14.93
CA LEU A 62 21.22 -19.45 15.11
C LEU A 62 20.90 -18.84 16.47
N PRO A 63 19.91 -17.94 16.54
CA PRO A 63 19.56 -17.33 17.80
C PRO A 63 18.99 -18.37 18.77
N LYS A 64 19.16 -18.13 20.07
CA LYS A 64 18.59 -19.02 21.09
C LYS A 64 17.06 -18.91 21.02
N PRO A 65 16.34 -20.02 20.78
CA PRO A 65 14.88 -19.97 20.69
C PRO A 65 14.26 -19.41 21.95
N GLY A 66 13.22 -18.60 21.77
CA GLY A 66 12.33 -18.18 22.85
C GLY A 66 11.42 -19.33 23.29
N LYS A 67 10.37 -18.98 24.04
CA LYS A 67 9.34 -19.92 24.50
C LYS A 67 7.95 -19.32 24.28
N VAL A 68 6.94 -20.18 24.19
CA VAL A 68 5.55 -19.77 24.31
C VAL A 68 5.22 -19.60 25.79
N GLU A 69 4.81 -18.40 26.18
CA GLU A 69 4.39 -18.08 27.56
C GLU A 69 2.90 -18.30 27.75
N SER A 70 2.10 -17.98 26.74
CA SER A 70 0.65 -18.19 26.77
C SER A 70 0.12 -18.54 25.38
N SER A 71 -1.03 -19.22 25.36
CA SER A 71 -1.77 -19.56 24.16
C SER A 71 -3.26 -19.42 24.44
N ILE A 72 -3.96 -18.69 23.58
CA ILE A 72 -5.39 -18.40 23.69
C ILE A 72 -6.05 -18.77 22.37
N ALA A 73 -6.97 -19.74 22.41
CA ALA A 73 -7.80 -20.09 21.28
C ALA A 73 -9.09 -19.26 21.26
N ASN A 74 -9.50 -18.82 20.08
CA ASN A 74 -10.79 -18.20 19.81
C ASN A 74 -11.54 -19.06 18.79
N GLU A 75 -12.32 -20.01 19.31
CA GLU A 75 -13.12 -20.97 18.52
C GLU A 75 -14.15 -20.27 17.61
N THR A 76 -14.66 -19.11 18.04
CA THR A 76 -15.71 -18.36 17.34
C THR A 76 -15.27 -17.90 15.94
N ILE A 77 -14.00 -17.53 15.79
CA ILE A 77 -13.42 -17.13 14.50
C ILE A 77 -12.27 -18.04 14.05
N GLY A 78 -12.02 -19.13 14.79
CA GLY A 78 -11.01 -20.15 14.49
C GLY A 78 -9.59 -19.58 14.44
N THR A 79 -9.18 -18.81 15.45
CA THR A 79 -7.82 -18.25 15.55
C THR A 79 -7.15 -18.68 16.84
N THR A 80 -5.83 -18.78 16.82
CA THR A 80 -5.03 -18.96 18.03
C THR A 80 -4.02 -17.83 18.14
N THR A 81 -3.91 -17.25 19.33
CA THR A 81 -2.91 -16.23 19.66
C THR A 81 -1.93 -16.81 20.66
N ILE A 82 -0.64 -16.72 20.37
CA ILE A 82 0.44 -17.07 21.31
C ILE A 82 1.23 -15.83 21.70
N THR A 83 1.63 -15.75 22.98
CA THR A 83 2.60 -14.76 23.46
C THR A 83 3.94 -15.45 23.63
N LEU A 84 4.99 -14.86 23.06
CA LEU A 84 6.36 -15.37 23.13
C LEU A 84 7.10 -14.72 24.30
N SER A 85 8.18 -15.36 24.75
CA SER A 85 8.98 -14.92 25.90
C SER A 85 9.68 -13.56 25.75
N ASN A 86 9.68 -12.98 24.55
CA ASN A 86 10.18 -11.63 24.30
C ASN A 86 9.04 -10.60 24.19
N GLY A 87 7.81 -10.95 24.56
CA GLY A 87 6.63 -10.05 24.51
C GLY A 87 5.87 -10.09 23.19
N ALA A 88 6.53 -10.43 22.08
CA ALA A 88 5.92 -10.51 20.77
C ALA A 88 4.71 -11.47 20.76
N THR A 89 3.68 -11.10 20.01
CA THR A 89 2.46 -11.91 19.88
C THR A 89 2.30 -12.43 18.46
N VAL A 90 1.79 -13.66 18.32
CA VAL A 90 1.52 -14.29 17.02
C VAL A 90 0.08 -14.77 17.01
N THR A 91 -0.76 -14.21 16.14
CA THR A 91 -2.10 -14.70 15.85
C THR A 91 -2.10 -15.43 14.52
N TYR A 92 -2.65 -16.64 14.50
CA TYR A 92 -2.80 -17.39 13.26
C TYR A 92 -4.21 -17.95 13.07
N LYS A 93 -4.62 -18.04 11.80
CA LYS A 93 -5.84 -18.71 11.35
C LYS A 93 -5.49 -19.71 10.25
N LYS A 94 -5.73 -20.99 10.55
CA LYS A 94 -5.60 -22.05 9.57
C LYS A 94 -6.82 -22.05 8.64
N THR A 95 -6.58 -22.17 7.34
CA THR A 95 -7.59 -22.29 6.29
C THR A 95 -7.15 -23.34 5.26
N ASP A 96 -8.09 -23.79 4.43
CA ASP A 96 -7.87 -24.71 3.32
C ASP A 96 -8.27 -24.09 1.97
N PHE A 97 -8.38 -22.76 1.90
CA PHE A 97 -8.86 -22.04 0.72
C PHE A 97 -7.89 -22.13 -0.46
N LYS A 98 -6.58 -22.16 -0.17
CA LYS A 98 -5.49 -22.27 -1.15
C LYS A 98 -4.37 -23.13 -0.59
N ASN A 99 -3.92 -24.11 -1.37
CA ASN A 99 -2.92 -25.09 -0.93
C ASN A 99 -1.53 -24.47 -0.71
N ASP A 100 -1.11 -23.57 -1.60
CA ASP A 100 0.25 -23.00 -1.64
C ASP A 100 0.32 -21.57 -1.12
N GLU A 101 -0.51 -21.21 -0.13
CA GLU A 101 -0.59 -19.84 0.39
C GLU A 101 -0.69 -19.79 1.92
N ILE A 102 0.24 -19.07 2.52
CA ILE A 102 0.19 -18.51 3.87
C ILE A 102 0.49 -17.02 3.70
N LEU A 103 -0.46 -16.17 4.06
CA LEU A 103 -0.27 -14.73 4.07
C LEU A 103 0.24 -14.27 5.43
N PHE A 104 1.11 -13.26 5.39
CA PHE A 104 1.80 -12.74 6.56
C PHE A 104 1.64 -11.22 6.63
N SER A 105 1.36 -10.72 7.83
CA SER A 105 1.49 -9.30 8.15
C SER A 105 1.95 -9.15 9.59
N ALA A 106 2.70 -8.11 9.90
CA ALA A 106 3.01 -7.76 11.28
C ALA A 106 2.97 -6.25 11.42
N TYR A 107 2.66 -5.75 12.62
CA TYR A 107 2.77 -4.34 12.91
C TYR A 107 3.16 -4.09 14.38
N SER A 108 3.76 -2.93 14.62
CA SER A 108 3.84 -2.24 15.92
C SER A 108 3.38 -0.80 15.72
N TYR A 109 2.89 -0.14 16.78
CA TYR A 109 2.48 1.26 16.69
C TYR A 109 3.69 2.19 16.69
N GLY A 110 3.60 3.27 15.92
CA GLY A 110 4.66 4.27 15.85
C GLY A 110 4.76 4.84 14.44
N GLY A 111 5.64 4.27 13.64
CA GLY A 111 5.96 4.69 12.29
C GLY A 111 6.61 6.06 12.26
N THR A 112 6.48 6.74 11.12
CA THR A 112 7.09 8.06 10.93
C THR A 112 6.46 9.15 11.79
N SER A 113 5.30 8.94 12.42
CA SER A 113 4.69 9.92 13.34
C SER A 113 5.58 10.26 14.52
N LEU A 114 6.51 9.37 14.87
CA LEU A 114 7.51 9.57 15.93
C LEU A 114 8.77 10.29 15.44
N PHE A 115 8.88 10.57 14.15
CA PHE A 115 9.95 11.39 13.59
C PHE A 115 9.58 12.87 13.74
N SER A 116 10.60 13.70 13.92
CA SER A 116 10.45 15.14 13.72
C SER A 116 10.02 15.41 12.27
N ASP A 117 9.38 16.55 12.02
CA ASP A 117 9.03 16.93 10.65
C ASP A 117 10.29 17.04 9.77
N GLU A 118 11.42 17.47 10.33
CA GLU A 118 12.71 17.54 9.63
C GLU A 118 13.24 16.15 9.26
N ASP A 119 13.32 15.22 10.22
CA ASP A 119 13.76 13.84 10.01
C ASP A 119 12.87 13.13 8.99
N PHE A 120 11.55 13.33 9.07
CA PHE A 120 10.61 12.77 8.12
C PHE A 120 10.88 13.24 6.70
N LYS A 121 11.05 14.56 6.49
CA LYS A 121 11.33 15.11 5.16
C LYS A 121 12.66 14.63 4.60
N ALA A 122 13.69 14.57 5.45
CA ALA A 122 15.01 14.09 5.06
C ALA A 122 15.01 12.62 4.62
N THR A 123 14.22 11.78 5.30
CA THR A 123 14.25 10.32 5.11
C THR A 123 13.15 9.76 4.21
N ALA A 124 12.11 10.52 3.89
CA ALA A 124 10.90 10.01 3.22
C ALA A 124 11.18 9.24 1.93
N TYR A 125 12.08 9.75 1.07
CA TYR A 125 12.41 9.10 -0.19
C TYR A 125 13.43 7.98 -0.01
N ALA A 126 14.44 8.19 0.84
CA ALA A 126 15.46 7.21 1.15
C ALA A 126 14.91 5.92 1.77
N SER A 127 13.88 6.03 2.60
CA SER A 127 13.24 4.90 3.30
C SER A 127 12.77 3.81 2.34
N SER A 128 12.34 4.19 1.12
CA SER A 128 11.88 3.23 0.11
C SER A 128 13.00 2.41 -0.54
N GLY A 129 14.25 2.89 -0.46
CA GLY A 129 15.43 2.22 -1.01
C GLY A 129 16.15 1.31 -0.02
N LEU A 130 15.78 1.31 1.27
CA LEU A 130 16.49 0.56 2.31
C LEU A 130 16.55 -0.94 2.03
N ALA A 131 15.44 -1.53 1.59
CA ALA A 131 15.37 -2.97 1.30
C ALA A 131 16.22 -3.39 0.08
N GLU A 132 16.68 -2.45 -0.75
CA GLU A 132 17.57 -2.75 -1.89
C GLU A 132 18.97 -3.17 -1.45
N ALA A 133 19.38 -2.83 -0.23
CA ALA A 133 20.66 -3.22 0.32
C ALA A 133 20.77 -4.74 0.59
N GLY A 134 19.64 -5.44 0.67
CA GLY A 134 19.58 -6.85 1.07
C GLY A 134 19.79 -7.05 2.57
N VAL A 135 20.06 -8.28 2.99
CA VAL A 135 20.18 -8.66 4.41
C VAL A 135 21.33 -9.63 4.63
N ASN A 136 21.90 -9.66 5.83
CA ASN A 136 22.93 -10.61 6.26
C ASN A 136 24.12 -10.74 5.27
N ASN A 137 24.60 -9.61 4.75
CA ASN A 137 25.64 -9.50 3.72
C ASN A 137 25.28 -10.12 2.36
N PHE A 138 24.06 -10.62 2.17
CA PHE A 138 23.53 -10.97 0.86
C PHE A 138 22.98 -9.72 0.21
N SER A 139 23.47 -9.41 -0.99
CA SER A 139 22.84 -8.41 -1.84
C SER A 139 21.43 -8.87 -2.24
N LYS A 140 20.59 -7.96 -2.74
CA LYS A 140 19.28 -8.34 -3.29
C LYS A 140 19.39 -9.40 -4.39
N THR A 141 20.42 -9.32 -5.23
CA THR A 141 20.69 -10.32 -6.28
C THR A 141 21.05 -11.68 -5.68
N ASP A 142 21.79 -11.71 -4.57
CA ASP A 142 22.11 -12.97 -3.88
C ASP A 142 20.85 -13.58 -3.26
N LEU A 143 19.98 -12.76 -2.65
CA LEU A 143 18.69 -13.21 -2.11
C LEU A 143 17.79 -13.78 -3.22
N ASP A 144 17.68 -13.11 -4.36
CA ASP A 144 16.90 -13.60 -5.51
C ASP A 144 17.41 -14.98 -6.00
N LYS A 145 18.74 -15.18 -6.00
CA LYS A 145 19.35 -16.49 -6.31
C LYS A 145 19.03 -17.55 -5.25
N ILE A 146 19.22 -17.23 -3.97
CA ILE A 146 18.98 -18.17 -2.83
C ILE A 146 17.50 -18.60 -2.79
N LEU A 147 16.59 -17.68 -3.10
CA LEU A 147 15.14 -17.90 -3.06
C LEU A 147 14.56 -18.43 -4.37
N THR A 148 15.39 -18.67 -5.40
CA THR A 148 14.92 -19.18 -6.69
C THR A 148 14.19 -20.52 -6.51
N GLY A 149 12.96 -20.60 -7.03
CA GLY A 149 12.09 -21.79 -6.92
C GLY A 149 11.30 -21.89 -5.61
N LYS A 150 11.50 -20.96 -4.67
CA LYS A 150 10.70 -20.82 -3.45
C LYS A 150 9.59 -19.79 -3.66
N ILE A 151 8.43 -20.05 -3.07
CA ILE A 151 7.31 -19.12 -3.01
C ILE A 151 7.40 -18.45 -1.65
N VAL A 152 8.14 -17.35 -1.56
CA VAL A 152 8.31 -16.58 -0.33
C VAL A 152 8.58 -15.12 -0.66
N SER A 153 7.99 -14.21 0.12
CA SER A 153 8.34 -12.80 0.12
C SER A 153 8.06 -12.18 1.48
N VAL A 154 8.95 -11.28 1.91
CA VAL A 154 8.80 -10.45 3.10
C VAL A 154 9.22 -9.04 2.72
N ARG A 155 8.42 -8.05 3.10
CA ARG A 155 8.70 -6.63 2.87
C ARG A 155 8.50 -5.87 4.18
N PRO A 156 9.56 -5.25 4.73
CA PRO A 156 9.38 -4.29 5.81
C PRO A 156 8.68 -3.04 5.30
N SER A 157 8.01 -2.33 6.20
CA SER A 157 7.35 -1.06 5.91
C SER A 157 7.34 -0.17 7.15
N ILE A 158 7.53 1.14 6.95
CA ILE A 158 7.32 2.17 7.97
C ILE A 158 6.25 3.11 7.43
N GLY A 159 5.03 2.98 7.95
CA GLY A 159 3.90 3.86 7.65
C GLY A 159 3.90 5.11 8.53
N SER A 160 2.81 5.88 8.47
CA SER A 160 2.68 7.08 9.31
C SER A 160 2.50 6.74 10.79
N TYR A 161 1.71 5.71 11.11
CA TYR A 161 1.28 5.40 12.48
C TYR A 161 1.68 4.00 12.95
N SER A 162 2.42 3.27 12.11
CA SER A 162 2.92 1.94 12.41
C SER A 162 4.12 1.58 11.54
N GLU A 163 4.94 0.68 12.04
CA GLU A 163 5.98 -0.05 11.35
C GLU A 163 5.59 -1.53 11.33
N GLY A 164 6.12 -2.29 10.38
CA GLY A 164 5.63 -3.63 10.18
C GLY A 164 6.22 -4.37 9.01
N PHE A 165 5.60 -5.51 8.73
CA PHE A 165 5.93 -6.38 7.62
C PHE A 165 4.67 -6.79 6.87
N SER A 166 4.86 -7.08 5.59
CA SER A 166 3.89 -7.81 4.78
C SER A 166 4.60 -8.90 3.98
N GLY A 167 3.91 -9.99 3.71
CA GLY A 167 4.51 -11.08 2.97
C GLY A 167 3.58 -12.24 2.69
N SER A 168 4.16 -13.28 2.14
CA SER A 168 3.49 -14.55 1.87
C SER A 168 4.53 -15.65 1.70
N ALA A 169 4.15 -16.87 2.03
CA ALA A 169 4.93 -18.06 1.68
C ALA A 169 4.02 -19.23 1.28
N SER A 170 4.58 -20.22 0.59
CA SER A 170 3.96 -21.54 0.56
C SER A 170 4.24 -22.29 1.88
N PRO A 171 3.46 -23.33 2.24
CA PRO A 171 3.69 -24.07 3.48
C PRO A 171 5.08 -24.72 3.57
N LYS A 172 5.69 -25.06 2.44
CA LYS A 172 7.04 -25.64 2.37
C LYS A 172 8.16 -24.60 2.56
N ASP A 173 7.88 -23.33 2.25
CA ASP A 173 8.86 -22.23 2.29
C ASP A 173 8.61 -21.29 3.50
N LEU A 174 7.85 -21.76 4.49
CA LEU A 174 7.47 -20.98 5.66
C LEU A 174 8.70 -20.63 6.51
N GLU A 175 9.68 -21.52 6.64
CA GLU A 175 10.89 -21.26 7.43
C GLU A 175 11.67 -20.07 6.86
N GLU A 176 11.79 -19.97 5.52
CA GLU A 176 12.44 -18.86 4.85
C GLU A 176 11.74 -17.53 5.11
N LEU A 177 10.41 -17.52 5.23
CA LEU A 177 9.66 -16.31 5.61
C LEU A 177 10.10 -15.85 7.00
N PHE A 178 10.14 -16.75 7.99
CA PHE A 178 10.58 -16.42 9.35
C PHE A 178 12.05 -16.00 9.39
N GLN A 179 12.93 -16.64 8.60
CA GLN A 179 14.33 -16.25 8.49
C GLN A 179 14.48 -14.83 7.91
N LEU A 180 13.77 -14.50 6.82
CA LEU A 180 13.79 -13.17 6.24
C LEU A 180 13.26 -12.12 7.22
N THR A 181 12.15 -12.41 7.91
CA THR A 181 11.61 -11.53 8.95
C THR A 181 12.67 -11.28 10.02
N TYR A 182 13.30 -12.33 10.57
CA TYR A 182 14.36 -12.19 11.55
C TYR A 182 15.51 -11.30 11.06
N LEU A 183 15.99 -11.55 9.84
CA LEU A 183 17.11 -10.81 9.26
C LEU A 183 16.77 -9.34 8.99
N TYR A 184 15.54 -9.00 8.64
CA TYR A 184 15.13 -7.61 8.50
C TYR A 184 15.10 -6.83 9.82
N PHE A 185 14.91 -7.51 10.95
CA PHE A 185 15.08 -6.89 12.28
C PHE A 185 16.55 -6.72 12.64
N THR A 186 17.39 -7.72 12.37
CA THR A 186 18.71 -7.82 13.01
C THR A 186 19.89 -7.50 12.12
N ALA A 187 19.71 -7.59 10.80
CA ALA A 187 20.82 -7.63 9.84
C ALA A 187 20.43 -7.05 8.46
N LEU A 188 19.67 -5.95 8.43
CA LEU A 188 19.56 -5.15 7.21
C LEU A 188 20.95 -4.65 6.80
N ASN A 189 21.33 -4.81 5.54
CA ASN A 189 22.60 -4.28 5.06
C ASN A 189 22.51 -2.76 4.89
N LYS A 190 23.66 -2.10 4.88
CA LYS A 190 23.80 -0.70 4.45
C LYS A 190 24.66 -0.68 3.18
N ASP A 191 24.05 -0.40 2.04
CA ASP A 191 24.70 -0.45 0.73
C ASP A 191 24.41 0.80 -0.08
N GLN A 192 25.39 1.71 -0.10
CA GLN A 192 25.29 2.99 -0.81
C GLN A 192 25.19 2.80 -2.33
N GLU A 193 25.84 1.79 -2.90
CA GLU A 193 25.82 1.56 -4.35
C GLU A 193 24.45 1.05 -4.80
N ALA A 194 23.88 0.10 -4.04
CA ALA A 194 22.52 -0.37 -4.26
C ALA A 194 21.50 0.77 -4.13
N TYR A 195 21.63 1.60 -3.09
CA TYR A 195 20.78 2.77 -2.92
C TYR A 195 20.91 3.78 -4.07
N ASN A 196 22.13 4.10 -4.50
CA ASN A 196 22.36 5.00 -5.63
C ASN A 196 21.75 4.44 -6.93
N SER A 197 21.84 3.11 -7.15
CA SER A 197 21.18 2.44 -8.27
C SER A 197 19.66 2.59 -8.22
N PHE A 198 19.07 2.43 -7.03
CA PHE A 198 17.65 2.64 -6.79
C PHE A 198 17.22 4.07 -7.11
N ILE A 199 17.91 5.08 -6.56
CA ILE A 199 17.61 6.50 -6.81
C ILE A 199 17.72 6.84 -8.30
N ASN A 200 18.74 6.35 -9.00
CA ASN A 200 18.89 6.57 -10.42
C ASN A 200 17.75 5.96 -11.24
N LYS A 201 17.27 4.77 -10.87
CA LYS A 201 16.07 4.16 -11.48
C LYS A 201 14.84 5.01 -11.21
N GLN A 202 14.61 5.46 -9.96
CA GLN A 202 13.47 6.30 -9.61
C GLN A 202 13.46 7.61 -10.41
N LYS A 203 14.60 8.32 -10.52
CA LYS A 203 14.75 9.54 -11.33
C LYS A 203 14.39 9.31 -12.80
N ALA A 204 14.77 8.18 -13.37
CA ALA A 204 14.44 7.84 -14.76
C ALA A 204 12.93 7.67 -14.99
N PHE A 205 12.17 7.25 -13.97
CA PHE A 205 10.72 7.11 -14.05
C PHE A 205 9.96 8.43 -13.84
N LEU A 206 10.49 9.38 -13.07
CA LEU A 206 9.80 10.65 -12.74
C LEU A 206 9.32 11.41 -13.98
N GLY A 207 10.17 11.52 -15.01
CA GLY A 207 9.85 12.25 -16.24
C GLY A 207 8.67 11.65 -17.02
N ASN A 208 8.55 10.32 -17.01
CA ASN A 208 7.47 9.62 -17.71
C ASN A 208 6.13 9.73 -16.95
N ILE A 209 6.17 9.80 -15.62
CA ILE A 209 4.97 9.91 -14.78
C ILE A 209 4.28 11.26 -14.97
N MET A 210 5.04 12.36 -14.94
CA MET A 210 4.47 13.71 -15.07
C MET A 210 3.95 14.04 -16.48
N ALA A 211 4.42 13.31 -17.50
CA ALA A 211 3.90 13.43 -18.86
C ALA A 211 2.46 12.88 -18.99
N ASN A 212 2.04 12.01 -18.07
CA ASN A 212 0.70 11.46 -18.07
C ASN A 212 -0.28 12.44 -17.38
N PRO A 213 -1.30 12.95 -18.10
CA PRO A 213 -2.24 13.94 -17.55
C PRO A 213 -2.99 13.48 -16.31
N GLN A 214 -3.32 12.19 -16.20
CA GLN A 214 -4.05 11.65 -15.06
C GLN A 214 -3.19 11.64 -13.79
N PHE A 215 -1.90 11.31 -13.92
CA PHE A 215 -0.96 11.37 -12.80
C PHE A 215 -0.72 12.83 -12.36
N TYR A 216 -0.55 13.75 -13.31
CA TYR A 216 -0.45 15.18 -13.01
C TYR A 216 -1.66 15.67 -12.21
N PHE A 217 -2.88 15.35 -12.64
CA PHE A 217 -4.10 15.72 -11.93
C PHE A 217 -4.14 15.16 -10.50
N GLN A 218 -3.75 13.91 -10.29
CA GLN A 218 -3.72 13.32 -8.94
C GLN A 218 -2.71 14.02 -8.02
N ILE A 219 -1.55 14.39 -8.54
CA ILE A 219 -0.49 15.10 -7.79
C ILE A 219 -0.96 16.50 -7.40
N GLU A 220 -1.47 17.27 -8.36
CA GLU A 220 -1.92 18.64 -8.12
C GLU A 220 -3.16 18.70 -7.22
N LEU A 221 -4.07 17.73 -7.34
CA LEU A 221 -5.18 17.60 -6.40
C LEU A 221 -4.68 17.25 -5.00
N SER A 222 -3.74 16.32 -4.86
CA SER A 222 -3.15 15.98 -3.55
C SER A 222 -2.50 17.20 -2.90
N LYS A 223 -1.79 18.01 -3.68
CA LYS A 223 -1.22 19.30 -3.24
C LYS A 223 -2.31 20.26 -2.79
N PHE A 224 -3.33 20.49 -3.61
CA PHE A 224 -4.44 21.38 -3.25
C PHE A 224 -5.14 20.99 -1.94
N LEU A 225 -5.24 19.68 -1.66
CA LEU A 225 -5.86 19.18 -0.44
C LEU A 225 -4.94 19.24 0.79
N ASN A 226 -3.61 19.20 0.61
CA ASN A 226 -2.66 18.91 1.69
C ASN A 226 -1.52 19.93 1.87
N GLU A 227 -1.42 20.98 1.03
CA GLU A 227 -0.26 21.89 1.03
C GLU A 227 -0.02 22.62 2.36
N ALA A 228 -1.04 22.78 3.21
CA ALA A 228 -0.90 23.37 4.54
C ALA A 228 -0.32 22.40 5.59
N SER A 229 -0.13 21.12 5.25
CA SER A 229 0.51 20.16 6.16
C SER A 229 2.01 20.41 6.23
N PRO A 230 2.58 20.51 7.44
CA PRO A 230 4.03 20.63 7.59
C PRO A 230 4.77 19.40 7.06
N ARG A 231 4.09 18.26 6.90
CA ARG A 231 4.63 16.99 6.41
C ARG A 231 4.25 16.70 4.95
N PHE A 232 3.62 17.63 4.24
CA PHE A 232 3.36 17.43 2.81
C PHE A 232 4.66 17.58 2.01
N MET A 233 5.02 16.53 1.27
CA MET A 233 6.25 16.47 0.46
C MET A 233 5.99 16.64 -1.04
N GLY A 234 4.73 16.60 -1.48
CA GLY A 234 4.40 16.64 -2.91
C GLY A 234 4.92 15.43 -3.67
N PHE A 235 5.02 15.59 -5.00
CA PHE A 235 5.66 14.61 -5.87
C PHE A 235 7.16 14.93 -5.97
N PRO A 236 8.05 13.93 -5.82
CA PRO A 236 9.49 14.17 -5.80
C PRO A 236 10.02 14.75 -7.11
N THR A 237 10.94 15.70 -7.00
CA THR A 237 11.85 16.09 -8.07
C THR A 237 13.11 15.22 -8.05
N PRO A 238 13.92 15.20 -9.13
CA PRO A 238 15.22 14.55 -9.10
C PRO A 238 16.14 15.08 -7.98
N GLU A 239 16.07 16.37 -7.68
CA GLU A 239 16.85 17.01 -6.61
C GLU A 239 16.39 16.54 -5.21
N ASP A 240 15.08 16.37 -5.01
CA ASP A 240 14.56 15.81 -3.75
C ASP A 240 15.07 14.38 -3.50
N LEU A 241 15.19 13.58 -4.57
CA LEU A 241 15.74 12.23 -4.48
C LEU A 241 17.25 12.23 -4.21
N ASP A 242 18.00 13.16 -4.82
CA ASP A 242 19.44 13.30 -4.62
C ASP A 242 19.78 13.81 -3.21
N ASN A 243 18.92 14.64 -2.62
CA ASN A 243 19.11 15.22 -1.30
C ASN A 243 18.53 14.37 -0.15
N SER A 244 17.91 13.22 -0.44
CA SER A 244 17.35 12.37 0.62
C SER A 244 18.45 11.65 1.41
N ASP A 245 18.35 11.71 2.73
CA ASP A 245 19.36 11.21 3.65
C ASP A 245 19.21 9.69 3.89
N TYR A 246 20.07 8.92 3.22
CA TYR A 246 20.12 7.46 3.35
C TYR A 246 20.69 6.99 4.68
N ASP A 247 21.67 7.71 5.23
CA ASP A 247 22.29 7.35 6.49
C ASP A 247 21.28 7.49 7.63
N LEU A 248 20.59 8.62 7.68
CA LEU A 248 19.52 8.87 8.64
C LEU A 248 18.35 7.91 8.42
N ALA A 249 17.96 7.60 7.18
CA ALA A 249 16.88 6.64 6.93
C ALA A 249 17.23 5.24 7.45
N TYR A 250 18.48 4.81 7.30
CA TYR A 250 18.96 3.54 7.84
C TYR A 250 18.95 3.53 9.37
N GLU A 251 19.41 4.60 10.02
CA GLU A 251 19.35 4.74 11.48
C GLU A 251 17.90 4.71 11.98
N LYS A 252 17.01 5.47 11.34
CA LYS A 252 15.58 5.49 11.67
C LYS A 252 14.91 4.14 11.48
N TYR A 253 15.27 3.39 10.44
CA TYR A 253 14.80 2.01 10.29
C TYR A 253 15.22 1.14 11.47
N GLN A 254 16.50 1.18 11.86
CA GLN A 254 16.99 0.43 13.01
C GLN A 254 16.27 0.85 14.30
N GLU A 255 15.96 2.14 14.48
CA GLU A 255 15.19 2.62 15.64
C GLU A 255 13.78 2.03 15.70
N ARG A 256 13.08 1.91 14.57
CA ARG A 256 11.70 1.38 14.49
C ARG A 256 11.65 -0.14 14.67
N PHE A 257 12.65 -0.86 14.19
CA PHE A 257 12.72 -2.33 14.26
C PHE A 257 13.64 -2.85 15.37
N LYS A 258 14.01 -2.04 16.37
CA LYS A 258 14.87 -2.51 17.48
C LYS A 258 14.12 -3.37 18.50
N ASP A 259 12.85 -3.08 18.78
CA ASP A 259 12.05 -3.78 19.80
C ASP A 259 10.99 -4.62 19.11
N ALA A 260 11.12 -5.95 19.17
CA ALA A 260 10.09 -6.85 18.65
C ALA A 260 8.99 -7.16 19.67
N GLY A 261 9.14 -6.74 20.92
CA GLY A 261 8.23 -7.09 22.02
C GLY A 261 6.86 -6.46 21.92
N ASP A 262 6.72 -5.33 21.23
CA ASP A 262 5.43 -4.68 20.95
C ASP A 262 4.88 -4.99 19.55
N PHE A 263 5.52 -5.91 18.80
CA PHE A 263 4.99 -6.37 17.52
C PHE A 263 3.94 -7.47 17.70
N HIS A 264 2.91 -7.39 16.87
CA HIS A 264 1.94 -8.46 16.64
C HIS A 264 2.07 -9.00 15.22
N PHE A 265 2.33 -10.29 15.09
CA PHE A 265 2.47 -11.03 13.84
C PHE A 265 1.21 -11.84 13.52
N TYR A 266 0.76 -11.78 12.27
CA TYR A 266 -0.46 -12.39 11.77
C TYR A 266 -0.17 -13.36 10.63
N PHE A 267 -0.73 -14.57 10.73
CA PHE A 267 -0.60 -15.60 9.70
C PHE A 267 -1.96 -16.19 9.33
N VAL A 268 -2.30 -16.20 8.04
CA VAL A 268 -3.55 -16.81 7.56
C VAL A 268 -3.28 -17.65 6.33
N GLY A 269 -3.70 -18.92 6.34
CA GLY A 269 -3.56 -19.81 5.19
C GLY A 269 -3.42 -21.29 5.56
N ASN A 270 -2.81 -22.06 4.67
CA ASN A 270 -2.58 -23.49 4.86
C ASN A 270 -1.42 -23.75 5.84
N ILE A 271 -1.72 -23.70 7.14
CA ILE A 271 -0.73 -23.72 8.21
C ILE A 271 -0.61 -25.11 8.85
N ASP A 272 0.62 -25.58 8.99
CA ASP A 272 1.01 -26.60 9.97
C ASP A 272 1.35 -25.88 11.29
N GLU A 273 0.48 -26.03 12.28
CA GLU A 273 0.56 -25.30 13.54
C GLU A 273 1.84 -25.63 14.32
N ASN A 274 2.31 -26.87 14.26
CA ASN A 274 3.53 -27.27 14.97
C ASN A 274 4.75 -26.56 14.37
N LYS A 275 4.84 -26.52 13.04
CA LYS A 275 5.93 -25.79 12.35
C LYS A 275 5.85 -24.29 12.56
N LEU A 276 4.64 -23.72 12.52
CA LEU A 276 4.47 -22.29 12.77
C LEU A 276 4.92 -21.91 14.19
N ILE A 277 4.56 -22.69 15.20
CA ILE A 277 4.99 -22.46 16.58
C ILE A 277 6.52 -22.66 16.73
N GLU A 278 7.08 -23.71 16.11
CA GLU A 278 8.52 -23.93 16.07
C GLU A 278 9.27 -22.73 15.49
N TYR A 279 8.87 -22.26 14.31
CA TYR A 279 9.51 -21.12 13.66
C TYR A 279 9.25 -19.80 14.39
N ALA A 280 8.05 -19.60 14.94
CA ALA A 280 7.75 -18.42 15.76
C ALA A 280 8.67 -18.35 16.98
N THR A 281 8.84 -19.45 17.73
CA THR A 281 9.75 -19.47 18.88
C THR A 281 11.23 -19.33 18.48
N LYS A 282 11.63 -19.95 17.37
CA LYS A 282 13.01 -19.94 16.88
C LYS A 282 13.45 -18.59 16.32
N TYR A 283 12.58 -17.88 15.61
CA TYR A 283 12.94 -16.66 14.88
C TYR A 283 12.32 -15.40 15.47
N ILE A 284 11.01 -15.39 15.78
CA ILE A 284 10.37 -14.20 16.37
C ILE A 284 10.69 -14.11 17.86
N GLY A 285 10.54 -15.22 18.59
CA GLY A 285 10.74 -15.28 20.05
C GLY A 285 12.18 -15.03 20.50
N SER A 286 13.12 -15.01 19.54
CA SER A 286 14.52 -14.71 19.77
C SER A 286 14.93 -13.30 19.35
N LEU A 287 14.00 -12.51 18.79
CA LEU A 287 14.27 -11.11 18.44
C LEU A 287 14.52 -10.28 19.71
N PRO A 288 15.37 -9.24 19.63
CA PRO A 288 15.57 -8.30 20.72
C PRO A 288 14.24 -7.70 21.17
N SER A 289 14.09 -7.52 22.48
CA SER A 289 13.01 -6.73 23.05
C SER A 289 13.51 -5.86 24.19
N TYR A 290 12.93 -4.67 24.29
CA TYR A 290 13.26 -3.65 25.29
C TYR A 290 12.05 -3.31 26.18
N ASN A 291 10.96 -4.10 26.12
CA ASN A 291 9.70 -3.86 26.80
C ASN A 291 9.14 -2.45 26.53
N SER A 292 9.32 -1.93 25.32
CA SER A 292 8.58 -0.73 24.90
C SER A 292 7.11 -1.05 24.68
N ASN A 293 6.29 -0.02 24.77
CA ASN A 293 4.90 -0.03 24.33
C ASN A 293 4.67 1.31 23.64
N GLU A 294 5.29 1.44 22.47
CA GLU A 294 5.24 2.69 21.71
C GLU A 294 3.82 2.93 21.19
N LYS A 295 3.47 4.21 21.04
CA LYS A 295 2.21 4.64 20.43
C LYS A 295 2.52 5.70 19.39
N TYR A 296 1.74 5.72 18.33
CA TYR A 296 1.84 6.76 17.31
C TYR A 296 1.36 8.12 17.82
N VAL A 297 1.82 9.19 17.15
CA VAL A 297 1.39 10.57 17.43
C VAL A 297 0.49 11.06 16.31
N VAL A 298 -0.69 11.59 16.66
CA VAL A 298 -1.63 12.16 15.70
C VAL A 298 -1.36 13.64 15.56
N THR A 299 -1.21 14.11 14.32
CA THR A 299 -1.06 15.54 14.03
C THR A 299 -2.41 16.25 14.03
N ASP A 300 -2.41 17.55 14.31
CA ASP A 300 -3.61 18.39 14.26
C ASP A 300 -4.02 18.77 12.83
N PHE A 301 -3.15 18.53 11.84
CA PHE A 301 -3.44 18.81 10.45
C PHE A 301 -4.65 18.01 9.95
N ARG A 302 -5.54 18.67 9.21
CA ARG A 302 -6.65 18.06 8.48
C ARG A 302 -6.62 18.52 7.03
N PRO A 303 -6.84 17.62 6.06
CA PRO A 303 -6.96 18.02 4.65
C PRO A 303 -8.06 19.04 4.42
N LEU A 304 -7.94 19.83 3.35
CA LEU A 304 -8.94 20.82 2.95
C LEU A 304 -10.33 20.17 2.85
N SER A 305 -11.35 20.82 3.41
CA SER A 305 -12.74 20.36 3.41
C SER A 305 -13.70 21.53 3.23
N GLY A 306 -14.94 21.24 2.84
CA GLY A 306 -15.96 22.26 2.56
C GLY A 306 -16.08 22.55 1.07
N SER A 307 -16.66 23.69 0.73
CA SER A 307 -17.03 24.02 -0.66
C SER A 307 -15.90 24.71 -1.42
N HIS A 308 -15.30 24.00 -2.37
CA HIS A 308 -14.26 24.53 -3.26
C HIS A 308 -14.42 23.99 -4.68
N GLU A 309 -14.03 24.78 -5.68
CA GLU A 309 -13.89 24.30 -7.06
C GLU A 309 -12.48 24.60 -7.56
N LYS A 310 -11.84 23.62 -8.19
CA LYS A 310 -10.50 23.76 -8.76
C LYS A 310 -10.43 23.06 -10.11
N VAL A 311 -10.00 23.82 -11.12
CA VAL A 311 -9.73 23.32 -12.47
C VAL A 311 -8.21 23.14 -12.63
N PHE A 312 -7.82 22.01 -13.21
CA PHE A 312 -6.45 21.67 -13.57
C PHE A 312 -6.40 21.38 -15.07
N GLU A 313 -5.46 22.00 -15.78
CA GLU A 313 -5.35 21.87 -17.25
C GLU A 313 -4.09 21.07 -17.58
N LYS A 314 -4.26 19.87 -18.16
CA LYS A 314 -3.16 19.06 -18.66
C LYS A 314 -3.58 18.08 -19.75
N GLY A 315 -2.77 17.93 -20.79
CA GLY A 315 -2.96 16.92 -21.83
C GLY A 315 -3.62 17.47 -23.09
N LYS A 316 -3.47 16.74 -24.19
CA LYS A 316 -3.90 17.18 -25.54
C LYS A 316 -5.15 16.47 -26.04
N ASP A 317 -5.47 15.32 -25.48
CA ASP A 317 -6.66 14.56 -25.87
C ASP A 317 -7.91 15.29 -25.35
N PRO A 318 -9.01 15.35 -26.11
CA PRO A 318 -10.26 15.99 -25.69
C PRO A 318 -10.98 15.13 -24.63
N LYS A 319 -10.36 15.03 -23.45
CA LYS A 319 -10.81 14.22 -22.33
C LYS A 319 -10.69 15.03 -21.04
N SER A 320 -11.79 15.09 -20.32
CA SER A 320 -11.87 15.66 -19.00
C SER A 320 -12.20 14.61 -17.95
N SER A 321 -11.90 14.92 -16.69
CA SER A 321 -12.32 14.10 -15.54
C SER A 321 -12.86 14.99 -14.44
N VAL A 322 -13.95 14.57 -13.81
CA VAL A 322 -14.56 15.27 -12.68
C VAL A 322 -14.44 14.39 -11.44
N ARG A 323 -14.04 15.01 -10.33
CA ARG A 323 -14.02 14.40 -9.00
C ARG A 323 -14.72 15.30 -8.00
N ILE A 324 -15.74 14.78 -7.33
CA ILE A 324 -16.49 15.48 -6.29
C ILE A 324 -16.19 14.78 -4.96
N ILE A 325 -15.71 15.54 -3.97
CA ILE A 325 -15.21 15.01 -2.70
C ILE A 325 -15.95 15.69 -1.55
N TYR A 326 -16.72 14.92 -0.80
CA TYR A 326 -17.22 15.32 0.52
C TYR A 326 -16.30 14.70 1.55
N GLN A 327 -15.68 15.52 2.39
CA GLN A 327 -14.80 15.01 3.43
C GLN A 327 -14.78 15.94 4.64
N GLY A 328 -14.35 15.40 5.77
CA GLY A 328 -14.25 16.18 6.99
C GLY A 328 -14.17 15.32 8.24
N ASN A 329 -14.10 15.97 9.40
CA ASN A 329 -14.11 15.28 10.68
C ASN A 329 -15.44 14.54 10.88
N ALA A 330 -15.34 13.35 11.48
CA ALA A 330 -16.47 12.52 11.87
C ALA A 330 -16.20 11.89 13.24
N GLU A 331 -17.24 11.69 14.03
CA GLU A 331 -17.17 10.70 15.11
C GLU A 331 -17.35 9.32 14.49
N TYR A 332 -16.51 8.36 14.85
CA TYR A 332 -16.60 7.02 14.28
C TYR A 332 -17.75 6.24 14.93
N ASP A 333 -18.72 5.88 14.11
CA ASP A 333 -19.77 4.92 14.46
C ASP A 333 -19.77 3.77 13.43
N PRO A 334 -19.66 2.49 13.85
CA PRO A 334 -19.61 1.36 12.92
C PRO A 334 -20.86 1.22 12.04
N LYS A 335 -22.04 1.63 12.50
CA LYS A 335 -23.27 1.59 11.71
C LYS A 335 -23.24 2.69 10.64
N GLU A 336 -22.87 3.92 11.01
CA GLU A 336 -22.72 5.01 10.05
C GLU A 336 -21.60 4.74 9.03
N ALA A 337 -20.52 4.06 9.41
CA ALA A 337 -19.47 3.65 8.49
C ALA A 337 -20.00 2.68 7.41
N LEU A 338 -20.77 1.67 7.80
CA LEU A 338 -21.43 0.75 6.87
C LEU A 338 -22.47 1.47 6.00
N ILE A 339 -23.23 2.41 6.57
CA ILE A 339 -24.18 3.21 5.82
C ILE A 339 -23.46 4.08 4.78
N MET A 340 -22.32 4.70 5.12
CA MET A 340 -21.54 5.52 4.20
C MET A 340 -21.00 4.70 3.01
N GLU A 341 -20.54 3.48 3.26
CA GLU A 341 -20.17 2.52 2.21
C GLU A 341 -21.38 2.20 1.32
N THR A 342 -22.53 1.87 1.93
CA THR A 342 -23.78 1.58 1.22
C THR A 342 -24.27 2.75 0.38
N ILE A 343 -24.10 3.99 0.86
CA ILE A 343 -24.41 5.21 0.09
C ILE A 343 -23.57 5.28 -1.18
N GLY A 344 -22.28 4.91 -1.12
CA GLY A 344 -21.40 4.86 -2.30
C GLY A 344 -21.91 3.89 -3.36
N GLU A 345 -22.35 2.70 -2.96
CA GLU A 345 -22.92 1.70 -3.86
C GLU A 345 -24.25 2.17 -4.48
N VAL A 346 -25.15 2.74 -3.67
CA VAL A 346 -26.41 3.32 -4.16
C VAL A 346 -26.16 4.44 -5.17
N LEU A 347 -25.25 5.36 -4.85
CA LEU A 347 -24.90 6.44 -5.76
C LEU A 347 -24.27 5.91 -7.05
N THR A 348 -23.45 4.87 -6.98
CA THR A 348 -22.88 4.23 -8.17
C THR A 348 -23.97 3.71 -9.11
N ILE A 349 -25.00 3.03 -8.59
CA ILE A 349 -26.15 2.59 -9.40
C ILE A 349 -26.81 3.79 -10.09
N LYS A 350 -27.18 4.81 -9.33
CA LYS A 350 -27.88 6.00 -9.86
C LYS A 350 -27.05 6.79 -10.85
N LEU A 351 -25.74 6.88 -10.63
CA LEU A 351 -24.83 7.57 -11.52
C LEU A 351 -24.66 6.80 -12.84
N ILE A 352 -24.64 5.47 -12.82
CA ILE A 352 -24.60 4.66 -14.05
C ILE A 352 -25.87 4.90 -14.87
N GLU A 353 -27.05 4.73 -14.26
CA GLU A 353 -28.34 4.98 -14.91
C GLU A 353 -28.37 6.39 -15.52
N LYS A 354 -28.01 7.41 -14.73
CA LYS A 354 -28.15 8.79 -15.17
C LYS A 354 -27.05 9.23 -16.14
N LEU A 355 -25.78 9.07 -15.81
CA LEU A 355 -24.69 9.66 -16.60
C LEU A 355 -24.29 8.80 -17.81
N ARG A 356 -24.39 7.47 -17.69
CA ARG A 356 -23.98 6.54 -18.74
C ARG A 356 -25.14 6.13 -19.64
N GLU A 357 -26.27 5.74 -19.06
CA GLU A 357 -27.39 5.17 -19.85
C GLU A 357 -28.30 6.24 -20.44
N GLU A 358 -28.72 7.23 -19.64
CA GLU A 358 -29.59 8.30 -20.14
C GLU A 358 -28.83 9.39 -20.92
N GLU A 359 -27.75 9.92 -20.34
CA GLU A 359 -27.02 11.04 -20.95
C GLU A 359 -25.97 10.60 -21.99
N GLY A 360 -25.58 9.32 -21.99
CA GLY A 360 -24.53 8.80 -22.88
C GLY A 360 -23.17 9.47 -22.73
N GLY A 361 -22.92 10.16 -21.60
CA GLY A 361 -21.84 11.13 -21.45
C GLY A 361 -20.55 10.56 -20.83
N VAL A 362 -20.59 9.34 -20.28
CA VAL A 362 -19.44 8.70 -19.62
C VAL A 362 -19.35 7.22 -19.98
N TYR A 363 -18.13 6.68 -20.06
CA TYR A 363 -17.91 5.23 -20.23
C TYR A 363 -18.03 4.46 -18.91
N GLY A 364 -17.64 5.10 -17.80
CA GLY A 364 -17.73 4.56 -16.44
C GLY A 364 -17.84 5.67 -15.41
N VAL A 365 -18.48 5.39 -14.28
CA VAL A 365 -18.65 6.30 -13.15
C VAL A 365 -18.70 5.48 -11.88
N GLY A 366 -18.21 6.03 -10.78
CA GLY A 366 -18.31 5.39 -9.47
C GLY A 366 -18.37 6.40 -8.34
N ALA A 367 -18.98 5.96 -7.24
CA ALA A 367 -18.98 6.62 -5.96
C ALA A 367 -18.44 5.67 -4.90
N SER A 368 -17.68 6.19 -3.93
CA SER A 368 -17.16 5.40 -2.82
C SER A 368 -17.21 6.20 -1.53
N GLY A 369 -17.67 5.56 -0.45
CA GLY A 369 -17.86 6.16 0.86
C GLY A 369 -17.10 5.42 1.93
N SER A 370 -16.56 6.15 2.91
CA SER A 370 -15.96 5.55 4.11
C SER A 370 -16.01 6.50 5.30
N ILE A 371 -16.06 5.93 6.50
CA ILE A 371 -15.76 6.62 7.76
C ILE A 371 -14.66 5.81 8.44
N ARG A 372 -13.55 6.46 8.77
CA ARG A 372 -12.40 5.83 9.42
C ARG A 372 -12.33 6.23 10.88
N LYS A 373 -11.88 5.31 11.73
CA LYS A 373 -11.64 5.53 13.16
C LYS A 373 -10.23 6.04 13.42
N THR A 374 -9.26 5.41 12.78
CA THR A 374 -7.83 5.66 12.95
C THR A 374 -7.24 6.40 11.74
N PRO A 375 -6.22 7.26 11.95
CA PRO A 375 -5.68 7.74 13.23
C PRO A 375 -6.62 8.69 14.00
N TYR A 376 -7.61 9.25 13.31
CA TYR A 376 -8.67 10.09 13.84
C TYR A 376 -9.94 9.90 13.01
N GLY A 377 -11.08 10.27 13.59
CA GLY A 377 -12.37 10.17 12.94
C GLY A 377 -12.51 11.08 11.71
N TRP A 378 -12.62 10.48 10.52
CA TRP A 378 -12.71 11.19 9.24
C TRP A 378 -13.67 10.47 8.29
N TYR A 379 -14.56 11.21 7.65
CA TYR A 379 -15.41 10.68 6.59
C TYR A 379 -14.92 11.16 5.22
N ASN A 380 -15.16 10.33 4.21
CA ASN A 380 -14.95 10.68 2.81
C ASN A 380 -16.04 10.04 1.95
N MET A 381 -16.64 10.80 1.04
CA MET A 381 -17.45 10.35 -0.08
C MET A 381 -16.86 10.94 -1.35
N THR A 382 -16.48 10.10 -2.31
CA THR A 382 -15.89 10.53 -3.58
C THR A 382 -16.69 10.01 -4.74
N ILE A 383 -17.14 10.90 -5.62
CA ILE A 383 -17.69 10.58 -6.94
C ILE A 383 -16.64 10.91 -7.98
N SER A 384 -16.43 10.03 -8.97
CA SER A 384 -15.48 10.28 -10.06
C SER A 384 -15.98 9.72 -11.39
N PHE A 385 -15.80 10.50 -12.46
CA PHE A 385 -16.10 10.07 -13.83
C PHE A 385 -15.26 10.83 -14.87
N PRO A 386 -14.78 10.16 -15.93
CA PRO A 386 -14.27 10.80 -17.14
C PRO A 386 -15.43 11.25 -18.05
N CYS A 387 -15.24 12.32 -18.81
CA CYS A 387 -16.19 12.81 -19.80
C CYS A 387 -15.50 13.63 -20.91
N GLY A 388 -16.24 14.03 -21.94
CA GLY A 388 -15.77 15.04 -22.90
C GLY A 388 -15.74 16.44 -22.27
N PRO A 389 -14.80 17.33 -22.64
CA PRO A 389 -14.70 18.69 -22.09
C PRO A 389 -15.99 19.50 -22.18
N GLU A 390 -16.76 19.31 -23.26
CA GLU A 390 -18.06 19.94 -23.48
C GLU A 390 -19.16 19.47 -22.52
N ASN A 391 -18.98 18.31 -21.89
CA ASN A 391 -19.97 17.67 -21.03
C ASN A 391 -19.71 17.88 -19.54
N VAL A 392 -18.61 18.52 -19.16
CA VAL A 392 -18.19 18.70 -17.75
C VAL A 392 -19.30 19.31 -16.90
N GLU A 393 -19.82 20.47 -17.29
CA GLU A 393 -20.83 21.19 -16.49
C GLU A 393 -22.15 20.42 -16.42
N LYS A 394 -22.58 19.83 -17.53
CA LYS A 394 -23.81 19.04 -17.62
C LYS A 394 -23.76 17.82 -16.71
N LEU A 395 -22.69 17.02 -16.79
CA LEU A 395 -22.56 15.78 -16.02
C LEU A 395 -22.23 16.03 -14.56
N LYS A 396 -21.46 17.08 -14.24
CA LYS A 396 -21.26 17.57 -12.88
C LYS A 396 -22.61 17.89 -12.22
N ALA A 397 -23.45 18.68 -12.88
CA ALA A 397 -24.77 19.03 -12.37
C ALA A 397 -25.66 17.78 -12.19
N ALA A 398 -25.64 16.85 -13.15
CA ALA A 398 -26.40 15.60 -13.06
C ALA A 398 -25.94 14.73 -11.86
N ALA A 399 -24.63 14.63 -11.61
CA ALA A 399 -24.09 13.89 -10.47
C ALA A 399 -24.50 14.51 -9.13
N LEU A 400 -24.39 15.85 -9.00
CA LEU A 400 -24.81 16.57 -7.81
C LEU A 400 -26.32 16.43 -7.57
N ALA A 401 -27.13 16.40 -8.62
CA ALA A 401 -28.58 16.16 -8.50
C ALA A 401 -28.91 14.77 -7.92
N GLN A 402 -28.12 13.74 -8.22
CA GLN A 402 -28.30 12.41 -7.60
C GLN A 402 -27.96 12.42 -6.11
N VAL A 403 -26.92 13.17 -5.71
CA VAL A 403 -26.61 13.36 -4.29
C VAL A 403 -27.73 14.12 -3.57
N GLU A 404 -28.24 15.19 -4.15
CA GLU A 404 -29.38 15.94 -3.60
C GLU A 404 -30.64 15.09 -3.48
N THR A 405 -30.93 14.25 -4.48
CA THR A 405 -32.06 13.30 -4.42
C THR A 405 -31.89 12.34 -3.24
N LEU A 406 -30.68 11.79 -3.05
CA LEU A 406 -30.40 10.91 -1.91
C LEU A 406 -30.55 11.63 -0.55
N ILE A 407 -30.11 12.89 -0.45
CA ILE A 407 -30.24 13.71 0.77
C ILE A 407 -31.71 13.98 1.09
N ASN A 408 -32.52 14.30 0.07
CA ASN A 408 -33.89 14.74 0.25
C ASN A 408 -34.89 13.59 0.39
N ASP A 409 -34.70 12.52 -0.37
CA ASP A 409 -35.67 11.42 -0.48
C ASP A 409 -35.15 10.10 0.09
N GLY A 410 -33.83 9.92 0.16
CA GLY A 410 -33.20 8.63 0.45
C GLY A 410 -33.15 7.71 -0.78
N PRO A 411 -32.57 6.51 -0.65
CA PRO A 411 -32.52 5.53 -1.73
C PRO A 411 -33.91 4.94 -1.99
N THR A 412 -34.15 4.44 -3.21
CA THR A 412 -35.35 3.65 -3.46
C THR A 412 -35.28 2.29 -2.75
N SER A 413 -36.44 1.67 -2.51
CA SER A 413 -36.51 0.30 -1.96
C SER A 413 -35.76 -0.71 -2.82
N GLU A 414 -35.81 -0.53 -4.14
CA GLU A 414 -35.19 -1.44 -5.09
C GLU A 414 -33.66 -1.32 -5.06
N ASP A 415 -33.12 -0.09 -5.08
CA ASP A 415 -31.67 0.11 -5.06
C ASP A 415 -31.06 -0.38 -3.74
N LEU A 416 -31.71 -0.08 -2.61
CA LEU A 416 -31.24 -0.56 -1.31
C LEU A 416 -31.28 -2.09 -1.24
N ALA A 417 -32.31 -2.73 -1.80
CA ALA A 417 -32.38 -4.19 -1.85
C ALA A 417 -31.25 -4.79 -2.69
N LYS A 418 -30.98 -4.24 -3.88
CA LYS A 418 -29.87 -4.66 -4.74
C LYS A 418 -28.52 -4.53 -4.04
N VAL A 419 -28.26 -3.39 -3.40
CA VAL A 419 -26.99 -3.17 -2.68
C VAL A 419 -26.85 -4.14 -1.51
N LYS A 420 -27.90 -4.35 -0.71
CA LYS A 420 -27.87 -5.35 0.38
C LYS A 420 -27.57 -6.76 -0.14
N GLU A 421 -28.18 -7.16 -1.25
CA GLU A 421 -27.93 -8.47 -1.85
C GLU A 421 -26.45 -8.62 -2.26
N ASN A 422 -25.89 -7.62 -2.94
CA ASN A 422 -24.48 -7.61 -3.33
C ASN A 422 -23.55 -7.68 -2.11
N LEU A 423 -23.75 -6.85 -1.09
CA LEU A 423 -22.94 -6.87 0.13
C LEU A 423 -22.95 -8.24 0.83
N LEU A 424 -24.10 -8.93 0.83
CA LEU A 424 -24.22 -10.28 1.41
C LEU A 424 -23.57 -11.35 0.53
N LEU A 425 -23.56 -11.18 -0.79
CA LEU A 425 -22.85 -12.07 -1.71
C LEU A 425 -21.34 -11.92 -1.56
N ASP A 426 -20.84 -10.68 -1.61
CA ASP A 426 -19.43 -10.34 -1.43
C ASP A 426 -18.92 -10.88 -0.08
N ARG A 427 -19.70 -10.72 0.99
CA ARG A 427 -19.36 -11.27 2.31
C ARG A 427 -19.16 -12.79 2.29
N LYS A 428 -19.95 -13.54 1.50
CA LYS A 428 -19.80 -15.01 1.40
C LYS A 428 -18.51 -15.40 0.70
N GLU A 429 -18.04 -14.58 -0.26
CA GLU A 429 -16.77 -14.77 -0.94
C GLU A 429 -15.60 -14.39 -0.03
N ASP A 430 -15.68 -13.25 0.63
CA ASP A 430 -14.70 -12.75 1.60
C ASP A 430 -14.37 -13.77 2.70
N LEU A 431 -15.39 -14.45 3.24
CA LEU A 431 -15.21 -15.47 4.29
C LEU A 431 -14.38 -16.68 3.82
N LYS A 432 -14.17 -16.83 2.50
CA LYS A 432 -13.32 -17.86 1.86
C LYS A 432 -12.03 -17.30 1.28
N ASP A 433 -11.65 -16.08 1.65
CA ASP A 433 -10.43 -15.43 1.18
C ASP A 433 -9.44 -15.18 2.32
N ASN A 434 -8.18 -15.59 2.13
CA ASN A 434 -7.14 -15.43 3.16
C ASN A 434 -6.79 -13.97 3.41
N ARG A 435 -6.85 -13.10 2.38
CA ARG A 435 -6.49 -11.68 2.50
C ARG A 435 -7.54 -10.95 3.34
N PHE A 436 -8.82 -11.26 3.15
CA PHE A 436 -9.90 -10.77 3.97
C PHE A 436 -9.65 -11.06 5.45
N TRP A 437 -9.40 -12.33 5.80
CA TRP A 437 -9.15 -12.72 7.20
C TRP A 437 -7.88 -12.09 7.78
N LEU A 438 -6.80 -12.00 7.00
CA LEU A 438 -5.56 -11.36 7.46
C LEU A 438 -5.80 -9.88 7.79
N ASN A 439 -6.49 -9.15 6.90
CA ASN A 439 -6.80 -7.74 7.10
C ASN A 439 -7.75 -7.56 8.29
N LEU A 440 -8.83 -8.34 8.37
CA LEU A 440 -9.79 -8.28 9.47
C LEU A 440 -9.13 -8.47 10.85
N LEU A 441 -8.26 -9.48 10.99
CA LEU A 441 -7.61 -9.77 12.27
C LEU A 441 -6.66 -8.66 12.68
N LYS A 442 -5.83 -8.21 11.74
CA LYS A 442 -4.86 -7.13 11.96
C LYS A 442 -5.55 -5.80 12.24
N ASP A 443 -6.56 -5.43 11.45
CA ASP A 443 -7.26 -4.15 11.60
C ASP A 443 -8.11 -4.13 12.88
N ALA A 444 -8.75 -5.25 13.25
CA ALA A 444 -9.48 -5.34 14.52
C ALA A 444 -8.56 -5.12 15.72
N ASP A 445 -7.37 -5.72 15.72
CA ASP A 445 -6.39 -5.48 16.77
C ASP A 445 -5.83 -4.04 16.74
N TYR A 446 -5.43 -3.55 15.56
CA TYR A 446 -4.92 -2.19 15.37
C TYR A 446 -5.91 -1.11 15.82
N GLU A 447 -7.22 -1.36 15.65
CA GLU A 447 -8.28 -0.44 16.06
C GLU A 447 -8.85 -0.74 17.46
N ASN A 448 -8.30 -1.72 18.18
CA ASN A 448 -8.77 -2.21 19.48
C ASN A 448 -10.27 -2.59 19.45
N GLU A 449 -10.63 -3.44 18.51
CA GLU A 449 -11.98 -3.93 18.23
C GLU A 449 -12.09 -5.45 18.32
N ASN A 450 -13.32 -5.93 18.51
CA ASN A 450 -13.58 -7.36 18.52
C ASN A 450 -13.70 -7.91 17.10
N ALA A 451 -12.73 -8.73 16.66
CA ALA A 451 -12.75 -9.39 15.35
C ALA A 451 -14.01 -10.27 15.12
N GLY A 452 -14.65 -10.76 16.18
CA GLY A 452 -15.93 -11.48 16.14
C GLY A 452 -17.09 -10.66 15.58
N ARG A 453 -16.96 -9.34 15.42
CA ARG A 453 -17.94 -8.49 14.71
C ARG A 453 -18.22 -8.98 13.29
N VAL A 454 -17.29 -9.72 12.68
CA VAL A 454 -17.45 -10.34 11.36
C VAL A 454 -18.70 -11.22 11.27
N LEU A 455 -19.07 -11.90 12.36
CA LEU A 455 -20.19 -12.85 12.38
C LEU A 455 -21.56 -12.16 12.34
N ASN A 456 -21.62 -10.88 12.70
CA ASN A 456 -22.86 -10.10 12.72
C ASN A 456 -22.95 -9.16 11.52
N TYR A 457 -22.13 -9.32 10.47
CA TYR A 457 -22.19 -8.47 9.29
C TYR A 457 -23.55 -8.59 8.57
N ASP A 458 -24.02 -9.82 8.34
CA ASP A 458 -25.27 -10.08 7.63
C ASP A 458 -26.48 -9.45 8.33
N VAL A 459 -26.52 -9.53 9.66
CA VAL A 459 -27.55 -8.90 10.49
C VAL A 459 -27.50 -7.38 10.30
N ARG A 460 -26.32 -6.77 10.45
CA ARG A 460 -26.14 -5.31 10.28
C ARG A 460 -26.55 -4.81 8.89
N VAL A 461 -26.24 -5.57 7.83
CA VAL A 461 -26.68 -5.24 6.46
C VAL A 461 -28.20 -5.38 6.32
N SER A 462 -28.79 -6.44 6.87
CA SER A 462 -30.24 -6.65 6.80
C SER A 462 -31.04 -5.54 7.49
N GLU A 463 -30.50 -4.96 8.56
CA GLU A 463 -31.11 -3.91 9.36
C GLU A 463 -31.02 -2.50 8.74
N LEU A 464 -30.24 -2.29 7.67
CA LEU A 464 -30.12 -0.97 7.04
C LEU A 464 -31.48 -0.51 6.50
N THR A 465 -31.86 0.73 6.74
CA THR A 465 -33.12 1.30 6.25
C THR A 465 -32.87 2.49 5.33
N GLN A 466 -33.85 2.82 4.47
CA GLN A 466 -33.78 4.03 3.64
C GLN A 466 -33.62 5.29 4.50
N GLU A 467 -34.30 5.32 5.64
CA GLU A 467 -34.23 6.43 6.58
C GLU A 467 -32.85 6.56 7.23
N ASP A 468 -32.19 5.43 7.55
CA ASP A 468 -30.80 5.45 8.04
C ASP A 468 -29.85 6.06 6.99
N LEU A 469 -29.96 5.61 5.73
CA LEU A 469 -29.15 6.14 4.61
C LEU A 469 -29.40 7.63 4.40
N LYS A 470 -30.66 8.05 4.41
CA LYS A 470 -31.05 9.46 4.29
C LYS A 470 -30.46 10.31 5.40
N LYS A 471 -30.54 9.88 6.66
CA LYS A 471 -29.97 10.60 7.81
C LYS A 471 -28.46 10.76 7.71
N VAL A 472 -27.74 9.70 7.33
CA VAL A 472 -26.29 9.76 7.15
C VAL A 472 -25.92 10.64 5.96
N ALA A 473 -26.64 10.55 4.85
CA ALA A 473 -26.46 11.46 3.71
C ALA A 473 -26.66 12.92 4.11
N GLN A 474 -27.73 13.24 4.84
CA GLN A 474 -28.00 14.59 5.37
C GLN A 474 -26.91 15.06 6.34
N LYS A 475 -26.40 14.16 7.20
CA LYS A 475 -25.37 14.49 8.18
C LYS A 475 -24.02 14.84 7.54
N TYR A 476 -23.65 14.18 6.45
CA TYR A 476 -22.30 14.26 5.89
C TYR A 476 -22.22 14.97 4.54
N LEU A 477 -23.18 14.74 3.64
CA LEU A 477 -23.15 15.23 2.26
C LEU A 477 -23.72 16.66 2.11
N THR A 478 -24.11 17.30 3.21
CA THR A 478 -24.54 18.71 3.25
C THR A 478 -23.44 19.67 3.72
N LYS A 479 -22.26 19.15 4.10
CA LYS A 479 -21.14 19.92 4.67
C LYS A 479 -20.29 20.65 3.61
N GLY A 480 -20.78 20.75 2.37
CA GLY A 480 -20.02 21.24 1.22
C GLY A 480 -19.12 20.17 0.60
N HIS A 481 -18.71 20.40 -0.64
CA HIS A 481 -17.84 19.48 -1.40
C HIS A 481 -16.75 20.22 -2.17
N ILE A 482 -15.67 19.49 -2.43
CA ILE A 482 -14.61 19.93 -3.32
C ILE A 482 -14.86 19.33 -4.70
N THR A 483 -15.03 20.18 -5.71
CA THR A 483 -15.08 19.78 -7.11
C THR A 483 -13.71 20.02 -7.75
N ALA A 484 -13.05 18.93 -8.12
CA ALA A 484 -11.80 18.96 -8.87
C ALA A 484 -12.06 18.53 -10.32
N ILE A 485 -11.74 19.40 -11.27
CA ILE A 485 -11.95 19.20 -12.70
C ILE A 485 -10.59 19.14 -13.38
N HIS A 486 -10.34 18.08 -14.13
CA HIS A 486 -9.21 17.96 -15.03
C HIS A 486 -9.68 18.20 -16.46
N ASN A 487 -9.12 19.18 -17.15
CA ASN A 487 -9.37 19.50 -18.55
C ASN A 487 -8.09 19.34 -19.39
N PRO A 488 -8.21 19.16 -20.72
CA PRO A 488 -7.08 19.31 -21.61
C PRO A 488 -6.54 20.75 -21.59
N GLU A 489 -5.31 20.93 -22.06
CA GLU A 489 -4.71 22.24 -22.33
C GLU A 489 -5.50 22.94 -23.47
N PRO A 490 -5.70 24.27 -23.39
CA PRO A 490 -6.50 25.04 -24.36
C PRO A 490 -5.91 25.13 -25.77
#